data_AF-A0A1J5QQI7-F1
#
_entry.id   AF-A0A1J5QQI7-F1
#
_cell.length_a   1.000
_cell.length_b   1.000
_cell.length_c   1.000
_cell.angle_alpha   90.00
_cell.angle_beta   90.00
_cell.angle_gamma   90.00
#
_symmetry.space_group_name_H-M   'P 1'
#
loop_
_entity.id
_entity.type
_entity.pdbx_description
1 polymer ?
#
loop_
_entity_poly.entity_id
_entity_poly.type
_entity_poly.pdbx_seq_one_letter_code
_entity_poly.pdbx_strand_id
1 'polypeptide(L)'
;MFAWHRVNRVHIGTGSNTAAGSINNPTTPTGPPVPKGVISVLIASVGARGVDPAIGKQLGVPDVASRGSDGLTDILMEGLVNTTTGSVSLLSIPRDTWLDSCQCKINALYNTYGPTRLVDEVTNITGQRPQHLLLVNFEAFANVIDAVGGVNVYLPRTIRDHDAHLAQLNAGCQHLDGVKALAYVRSRHTQSLRNGIWFDDGSASDFGRIDRQHQVLSNLAVRILSPALPLHLPALIKAAGNGITIDDTLGLSDAVAIAKAVASASSHKLRGFTIPSRFGHVGQASVVFTQTDQVPAVVAQWQQSAQEAVTAGPSVPSTSSSTDAGTASGAWVPTPTATATANSVGPTAGTTSPATTAPISPAAACASS
;
A
#
# COMPACT_ATOMS: atom_id res chain seq x y z
N MET A 1 -0.98 30.58 -3.45
CA MET A 1 -0.69 30.87 -2.02
C MET A 1 -1.90 30.69 -1.11
N PHE A 2 -3.13 31.07 -1.50
CA PHE A 2 -4.32 31.03 -0.62
C PHE A 2 -4.88 29.65 -0.21
N ALA A 3 -4.48 28.55 -0.86
CA ALA A 3 -5.10 27.25 -0.62
C ALA A 3 -4.38 26.37 0.42
N TRP A 4 -3.09 26.62 0.72
CA TRP A 4 -2.32 25.85 1.70
C TRP A 4 -2.86 25.98 3.14
N HIS A 5 -3.50 27.12 3.45
CA HIS A 5 -4.14 27.36 4.75
C HIS A 5 -5.47 26.62 4.94
N ARG A 6 -6.04 26.01 3.88
CA ARG A 6 -7.30 25.27 3.97
C ARG A 6 -7.11 23.76 4.16
N VAL A 7 -5.88 23.27 4.16
CA VAL A 7 -5.57 21.86 4.43
C VAL A 7 -5.72 21.61 5.93
N ASN A 8 -6.44 20.55 6.30
CA ASN A 8 -6.59 20.15 7.69
C ASN A 8 -5.22 19.81 8.29
N ARG A 9 -5.02 20.18 9.56
CA ARG A 9 -3.76 19.96 10.26
C ARG A 9 -3.92 19.04 11.44
N VAL A 10 -2.90 18.25 11.71
CA VAL A 10 -2.83 17.36 12.87
C VAL A 10 -1.47 17.48 13.56
N HIS A 11 -1.45 17.45 14.88
CA HIS A 11 -0.19 17.49 15.62
C HIS A 11 0.30 16.06 15.89
N ILE A 12 1.57 15.78 15.57
CA ILE A 12 2.26 14.51 15.87
C ILE A 12 3.37 14.74 16.90
N GLY A 13 2.96 15.02 18.13
CA GLY A 13 3.87 15.37 19.23
C GLY A 13 4.91 14.28 19.56
N THR A 14 6.02 14.68 20.16
CA THR A 14 7.08 13.79 20.68
C THR A 14 6.95 13.51 22.19
N GLY A 15 5.75 13.64 22.75
CA GLY A 15 5.52 13.56 24.21
C GLY A 15 4.11 13.10 24.58
N SER A 16 4.00 12.48 25.75
CA SER A 16 2.85 11.74 26.29
C SER A 16 1.48 12.36 26.03
N ASN A 17 0.59 11.59 25.39
CA ASN A 17 -0.82 11.96 25.31
C ASN A 17 -1.52 11.58 26.63
N THR A 18 -1.72 12.56 27.52
CA THR A 18 -2.61 12.45 28.67
C THR A 18 -4.05 12.71 28.22
N ALA A 19 -4.67 11.77 27.51
CA ALA A 19 -6.13 11.66 27.44
C ALA A 19 -6.57 10.31 26.84
N ALA A 20 -7.48 9.66 27.57
CA ALA A 20 -8.21 8.42 27.27
C ALA A 20 -7.44 7.08 27.35
N GLY A 21 -7.38 6.53 28.56
CA GLY A 21 -7.13 5.10 28.80
C GLY A 21 -5.67 4.73 29.01
N SER A 22 -5.22 4.74 30.25
CA SER A 22 -3.88 4.35 30.68
C SER A 22 -3.57 2.89 30.30
N ILE A 23 -2.92 2.71 29.16
CA ILE A 23 -1.99 1.60 28.92
C ILE A 23 -0.58 2.21 28.95
N ASN A 24 0.28 1.63 29.79
CA ASN A 24 1.64 2.11 30.10
C ASN A 24 2.38 2.59 28.84
N ASN A 25 2.68 3.89 28.76
CA ASN A 25 3.34 4.48 27.59
C ASN A 25 4.87 4.40 27.77
N PRO A 26 5.60 3.55 27.02
CA PRO A 26 7.05 3.69 26.93
C PRO A 26 7.39 5.02 26.23
N THR A 27 8.60 5.52 26.44
CA THR A 27 9.18 6.69 25.74
C THR A 27 8.78 6.74 24.26
N THR A 28 8.38 7.91 23.75
CA THR A 28 8.06 8.10 22.32
C THR A 28 9.17 7.51 21.46
N PRO A 29 8.87 6.49 20.63
CA PRO A 29 9.87 5.88 19.77
C PRO A 29 10.40 6.94 18.80
N THR A 30 11.70 7.22 18.82
CA THR A 30 12.30 8.29 18.00
C THR A 30 12.85 7.80 16.66
N GLY A 31 13.19 6.50 16.55
CA GLY A 31 13.87 5.93 15.39
C GLY A 31 15.20 6.62 15.06
N PRO A 32 16.00 6.10 14.12
CA PRO A 32 17.13 6.84 13.59
C PRO A 32 16.64 8.03 12.73
N PRO A 33 17.40 9.15 12.67
CA PRO A 33 17.09 10.23 11.75
C PRO A 33 17.11 9.74 10.30
N VAL A 34 16.16 10.21 9.50
CA VAL A 34 16.20 9.93 8.05
C VAL A 34 17.42 10.61 7.41
N PRO A 35 17.99 10.01 6.33
CA PRO A 35 19.12 10.59 5.62
C PRO A 35 18.82 12.00 5.07
N LYS A 36 19.85 12.85 4.97
CA LYS A 36 19.71 14.19 4.37
C LYS A 36 19.17 14.10 2.94
N GLY A 37 18.22 14.97 2.59
CA GLY A 37 17.59 15.01 1.27
C GLY A 37 16.49 13.97 1.07
N VAL A 38 16.22 13.11 2.06
CA VAL A 38 15.09 12.19 2.08
C VAL A 38 14.02 12.74 3.01
N ILE A 39 12.77 12.72 2.53
CA ILE A 39 11.58 13.05 3.32
C ILE A 39 10.82 11.75 3.60
N SER A 40 10.53 11.44 4.87
CA SER A 40 9.64 10.31 5.24
C SER A 40 8.22 10.79 5.52
N VAL A 41 7.24 10.17 4.86
CA VAL A 41 5.81 10.46 5.02
C VAL A 41 5.05 9.17 5.32
N LEU A 42 4.38 9.10 6.46
CA LEU A 42 3.38 8.08 6.73
C LEU A 42 2.07 8.46 6.03
N ILE A 43 1.61 7.62 5.12
CA ILE A 43 0.38 7.77 4.36
C ILE A 43 -0.65 6.80 4.94
N ALA A 44 -1.75 7.33 5.47
CA ALA A 44 -2.83 6.53 6.03
C ALA A 44 -4.18 6.93 5.41
N SER A 45 -5.01 5.96 5.04
CA SER A 45 -6.41 6.28 4.74
C SER A 45 -7.23 6.43 6.03
N VAL A 46 -8.28 7.25 5.97
CA VAL A 46 -9.20 7.48 7.11
C VAL A 46 -10.64 7.09 6.78
N GLY A 47 -10.80 6.12 5.88
CA GLY A 47 -12.10 5.59 5.46
C GLY A 47 -13.01 6.67 4.86
N ALA A 48 -14.30 6.57 5.17
CA ALA A 48 -15.30 7.55 4.78
C ALA A 48 -15.41 8.75 5.74
N ARG A 49 -14.45 8.95 6.66
CA ARG A 49 -14.46 10.09 7.59
C ARG A 49 -14.40 11.41 6.82
N GLY A 50 -15.38 12.28 7.09
CA GLY A 50 -15.46 13.60 6.44
C GLY A 50 -15.83 13.56 4.96
N VAL A 51 -16.34 12.43 4.45
CA VAL A 51 -16.90 12.32 3.10
C VAL A 51 -18.30 12.95 3.07
N ASP A 52 -18.59 13.74 2.04
CA ASP A 52 -19.92 14.30 1.82
C ASP A 52 -20.96 13.16 1.60
N PRO A 53 -22.09 13.14 2.35
CA PRO A 53 -23.16 12.16 2.15
C PRO A 53 -23.69 12.02 0.72
N ALA A 54 -23.73 13.11 -0.06
CA ALA A 54 -24.16 13.08 -1.44
C ALA A 54 -23.16 12.31 -2.33
N ILE A 55 -21.88 12.34 -1.99
CA ILE A 55 -20.80 11.68 -2.73
C ILE A 55 -20.61 10.24 -2.23
N GLY A 56 -20.87 9.96 -0.95
CA GLY A 56 -20.67 8.65 -0.33
C GLY A 56 -21.33 7.49 -1.08
N LYS A 57 -22.53 7.69 -1.65
CA LYS A 57 -23.21 6.68 -2.48
C LYS A 57 -22.41 6.32 -3.75
N GLN A 58 -21.77 7.29 -4.38
CA GLN A 58 -20.96 7.06 -5.59
C GLN A 58 -19.69 6.29 -5.27
N LEU A 59 -19.12 6.51 -4.07
CA LEU A 59 -17.90 5.86 -3.58
C LEU A 59 -18.15 4.47 -2.95
N GLY A 60 -19.39 3.95 -3.02
CA GLY A 60 -19.74 2.66 -2.42
C GLY A 60 -19.74 2.69 -0.89
N VAL A 61 -20.05 3.84 -0.29
CA VAL A 61 -20.22 4.05 1.15
C VAL A 61 -21.51 4.85 1.42
N PRO A 62 -22.70 4.29 1.14
CA PRO A 62 -23.97 5.06 1.23
C PRO A 62 -24.34 5.48 2.66
N ASP A 63 -23.77 4.82 3.68
CA ASP A 63 -24.10 5.01 5.10
C ASP A 63 -23.20 6.03 5.82
N VAL A 64 -22.46 6.90 5.12
CA VAL A 64 -21.52 7.84 5.77
C VAL A 64 -22.15 8.74 6.85
N ALA A 65 -23.47 8.94 6.80
CA ALA A 65 -24.21 9.72 7.80
C ALA A 65 -24.67 8.91 9.01
N SER A 66 -24.87 7.58 8.87
CA SER A 66 -25.47 6.69 9.89
C SER A 66 -24.44 5.78 10.56
N ARG A 67 -23.43 5.34 9.82
CA ARG A 67 -22.18 4.78 10.36
C ARG A 67 -21.30 5.96 10.66
N GLY A 68 -21.27 6.43 11.91
CA GLY A 68 -20.21 7.34 12.35
C GLY A 68 -18.87 6.76 11.86
N SER A 69 -18.26 7.45 10.89
CA SER A 69 -17.15 7.03 10.01
C SER A 69 -16.61 5.62 10.26
N ASP A 70 -16.66 4.75 9.24
CA ASP A 70 -15.82 3.54 9.14
C ASP A 70 -14.32 3.90 9.01
N GLY A 71 -13.84 4.87 9.80
CA GLY A 71 -12.53 5.53 9.75
C GLY A 71 -11.36 4.62 10.13
N LEU A 72 -11.54 3.32 9.93
CA LEU A 72 -10.49 2.35 9.82
C LEU A 72 -9.56 2.73 8.67
N THR A 73 -8.28 2.55 8.94
CA THR A 73 -7.24 2.76 7.95
C THR A 73 -7.13 1.53 7.05
N ASP A 74 -7.50 1.68 5.78
CA ASP A 74 -7.43 0.61 4.77
C ASP A 74 -6.09 0.57 4.01
N ILE A 75 -5.41 1.71 3.98
CA ILE A 75 -4.10 1.93 3.38
C ILE A 75 -3.19 2.45 4.48
N LEU A 76 -2.10 1.76 4.77
CA LEU A 76 -1.07 2.22 5.70
C LEU A 76 0.29 1.97 5.08
N MET A 77 0.99 3.04 4.70
CA MET A 77 2.28 2.96 4.02
C MET A 77 3.21 4.07 4.48
N GLU A 78 4.49 3.74 4.68
CA GLU A 78 5.53 4.76 4.89
C GLU A 78 6.32 4.96 3.59
N GLY A 79 6.38 6.20 3.12
CA GLY A 79 7.08 6.58 1.89
C GLY A 79 8.36 7.35 2.20
N LEU A 80 9.47 6.91 1.63
CA LEU A 80 10.72 7.68 1.57
C LEU A 80 10.84 8.33 0.21
N VAL A 81 10.98 9.65 0.21
CA VAL A 81 11.08 10.47 -1.00
C VAL A 81 12.43 11.17 -1.01
N ASN A 82 13.33 10.73 -1.87
CA ASN A 82 14.62 11.37 -2.05
C ASN A 82 14.50 12.55 -3.03
N THR A 83 14.54 13.74 -2.47
CA THR A 83 14.39 15.02 -3.19
C THR A 83 15.58 15.37 -4.08
N THR A 84 16.71 14.67 -3.93
CA THR A 84 17.91 14.87 -4.75
C THR A 84 17.92 13.94 -5.97
N THR A 85 17.58 12.67 -5.79
CA THR A 85 17.62 11.65 -6.87
C THR A 85 16.27 11.43 -7.58
N GLY A 86 15.18 11.82 -6.92
CA GLY A 86 13.82 11.47 -7.33
C GLY A 86 13.43 10.03 -7.03
N SER A 87 14.19 9.30 -6.20
CA SER A 87 13.85 7.93 -5.80
C SER A 87 12.70 7.95 -4.78
N VAL A 88 11.72 7.06 -4.97
CA VAL A 88 10.57 6.92 -4.06
C VAL A 88 10.46 5.46 -3.65
N SER A 89 10.46 5.21 -2.34
CA SER A 89 10.36 3.87 -1.79
C SER A 89 9.22 3.76 -0.79
N LEU A 90 8.33 2.78 -0.98
CA LEU A 90 7.12 2.60 -0.19
C LEU A 90 7.24 1.33 0.65
N LEU A 91 6.90 1.41 1.93
CA LEU A 91 6.79 0.28 2.85
C LEU A 91 5.36 0.16 3.33
N SER A 92 4.65 -0.86 2.89
CA SER A 92 3.28 -1.14 3.29
C SER A 92 3.20 -1.94 4.59
N ILE A 93 2.26 -1.53 5.43
CA ILE A 93 1.92 -2.20 6.68
C ILE A 93 0.51 -2.77 6.50
N PRO A 94 0.31 -4.10 6.56
CA PRO A 94 -1.02 -4.69 6.46
C PRO A 94 -1.96 -4.09 7.52
N ARG A 95 -3.16 -3.70 7.11
CA ARG A 95 -4.11 -3.01 7.99
C ARG A 95 -4.62 -3.91 9.13
N ASP A 96 -4.63 -5.23 8.89
CA ASP A 96 -5.07 -6.25 9.83
C ASP A 96 -3.94 -6.71 10.76
N THR A 97 -2.77 -6.03 10.73
CA THR A 97 -1.67 -6.28 11.66
C THR A 97 -2.16 -6.20 13.10
N TRP A 98 -2.00 -7.31 13.81
CA TRP A 98 -2.34 -7.45 15.22
C TRP A 98 -1.31 -6.76 16.09
N LEU A 99 -1.80 -6.01 17.07
CA LEU A 99 -0.99 -5.27 18.01
C LEU A 99 -1.25 -5.81 19.41
N ASP A 100 -0.22 -6.39 20.01
CA ASP A 100 -0.33 -6.90 21.37
C ASP A 100 -0.54 -5.78 22.40
N SER A 101 -0.06 -4.57 22.09
CA SER A 101 -0.11 -3.38 22.95
C SER A 101 -1.54 -2.91 23.28
N CYS A 102 -2.49 -3.12 22.36
CA CYS A 102 -3.91 -2.78 22.54
C CYS A 102 -4.85 -3.99 22.38
N GLN A 103 -4.31 -5.17 22.08
CA GLN A 103 -5.11 -6.34 21.67
C GLN A 103 -6.09 -5.98 20.54
N CYS A 104 -5.58 -5.28 19.53
CA CYS A 104 -6.39 -4.70 18.46
C CYS A 104 -5.65 -4.73 17.11
N LYS A 105 -6.39 -4.55 16.01
CA LYS A 105 -5.79 -4.39 14.68
C LYS A 105 -5.31 -2.95 14.49
N ILE A 106 -4.20 -2.77 13.76
CA ILE A 106 -3.61 -1.44 13.51
C ILE A 106 -4.57 -0.48 12.80
N ASN A 107 -5.46 -0.98 11.94
CA ASN A 107 -6.44 -0.15 11.24
C ASN A 107 -7.41 0.60 12.16
N ALA A 108 -7.61 0.14 13.39
CA ALA A 108 -8.47 0.81 14.36
C ALA A 108 -7.76 1.97 15.09
N LEU A 109 -6.42 2.01 15.08
CA LEU A 109 -5.66 2.93 15.93
C LEU A 109 -5.99 4.39 15.68
N TYR A 110 -6.04 4.82 14.42
CA TYR A 110 -6.35 6.21 14.10
C TYR A 110 -7.74 6.61 14.61
N ASN A 111 -8.73 5.74 14.42
CA ASN A 111 -10.10 6.01 14.82
C ASN A 111 -10.27 6.05 16.34
N THR A 112 -9.60 5.14 17.05
CA THR A 112 -9.78 4.92 18.50
C THR A 112 -8.84 5.78 19.36
N TYR A 113 -7.56 5.89 18.97
CA TYR A 113 -6.50 6.51 19.77
C TYR A 113 -5.86 7.71 19.09
N GLY A 114 -6.23 7.99 17.84
CA GLY A 114 -5.77 9.16 17.11
C GLY A 114 -4.42 9.00 16.41
N PRO A 115 -3.95 10.10 15.79
CA PRO A 115 -2.79 10.14 14.88
C PRO A 115 -1.47 9.79 15.57
N THR A 116 -1.22 10.30 16.77
CA THR A 116 0.05 10.08 17.49
C THR A 116 0.24 8.60 17.81
N ARG A 117 -0.81 7.91 18.28
CA ARG A 117 -0.72 6.48 18.60
C ARG A 117 -0.50 5.63 17.35
N LEU A 118 -1.09 6.00 16.21
CA LEU A 118 -0.80 5.34 14.94
C LEU A 118 0.69 5.50 14.58
N VAL A 119 1.23 6.72 14.66
CA VAL A 119 2.65 7.00 14.36
C VAL A 119 3.59 6.23 15.30
N ASP A 120 3.30 6.22 16.61
CA ASP A 120 4.11 5.52 17.59
C ASP A 120 4.14 4.00 17.32
N GLU A 121 3.00 3.39 16.99
CA GLU A 121 2.97 1.96 16.71
C GLU A 121 3.61 1.60 15.36
N VAL A 122 3.43 2.44 14.34
CA VAL A 122 4.19 2.30 13.10
C VAL A 122 5.69 2.35 13.39
N THR A 123 6.12 3.28 14.24
CA THR A 123 7.53 3.39 14.63
C THR A 123 8.00 2.17 15.44
N ASN A 124 7.15 1.59 16.29
CA ASN A 124 7.48 0.35 17.01
C ASN A 124 7.66 -0.84 16.05
N ILE A 125 6.85 -0.90 14.98
CA ILE A 125 6.95 -1.95 13.97
C ILE A 125 8.20 -1.74 13.11
N THR A 126 8.38 -0.55 12.54
CA THR A 126 9.40 -0.28 11.53
C THR A 126 10.76 0.07 12.13
N GLY A 127 10.79 0.53 13.38
CA GLY A 127 11.97 1.17 13.99
C GLY A 127 12.27 2.57 13.42
N GLN A 128 11.47 3.06 12.47
CA GLN A 128 11.64 4.36 11.82
C GLN A 128 10.45 5.26 12.16
N ARG A 129 10.73 6.42 12.74
CA ARG A 129 9.67 7.41 12.96
C ARG A 129 9.47 8.20 11.67
N PRO A 130 8.25 8.28 11.12
CA PRO A 130 7.97 9.13 9.99
C PRO A 130 8.12 10.61 10.39
N GLN A 131 8.61 11.45 9.48
CA GLN A 131 8.71 12.89 9.71
C GLN A 131 7.35 13.57 9.58
N HIS A 132 6.54 13.07 8.65
CA HIS A 132 5.26 13.64 8.30
C HIS A 132 4.14 12.60 8.30
N LEU A 133 2.93 13.06 8.53
CA LEU A 133 1.71 12.25 8.47
C LEU A 133 0.76 12.84 7.43
N LEU A 134 0.36 12.02 6.47
CA LEU A 134 -0.62 12.33 5.45
C LEU A 134 -1.83 11.40 5.62
N LEU A 135 -2.96 11.98 6.00
CA LEU A 135 -4.24 11.28 6.10
C LEU A 135 -5.11 11.63 4.91
N VAL A 136 -5.67 10.61 4.25
CA VAL A 136 -6.49 10.78 3.03
C VAL A 136 -7.81 10.04 3.20
N ASN A 137 -8.94 10.73 3.04
CA ASN A 137 -10.24 10.07 3.00
C ASN A 137 -10.59 9.59 1.58
N PHE A 138 -11.64 8.78 1.46
CA PHE A 138 -12.05 8.20 0.18
C PHE A 138 -12.42 9.24 -0.88
N GLU A 139 -13.03 10.35 -0.47
CA GLU A 139 -13.41 11.44 -1.38
C GLU A 139 -12.18 12.16 -1.93
N ALA A 140 -11.23 12.53 -1.09
CA ALA A 140 -9.98 13.16 -1.53
C ALA A 140 -9.19 12.24 -2.46
N PHE A 141 -9.13 10.95 -2.17
CA PHE A 141 -8.49 9.99 -3.06
C PHE A 141 -9.11 9.98 -4.45
N ALA A 142 -10.44 9.85 -4.54
CA ALA A 142 -11.15 9.86 -5.82
C ALA A 142 -10.95 11.19 -6.56
N ASN A 143 -11.11 12.31 -5.87
CA ASN A 143 -10.95 13.65 -6.44
C ASN A 143 -9.52 13.89 -6.96
N VAL A 144 -8.49 13.41 -6.28
CA VAL A 144 -7.09 13.56 -6.73
C VAL A 144 -6.86 12.78 -8.02
N ILE A 145 -7.41 11.57 -8.13
CA ILE A 145 -7.33 10.76 -9.35
C ILE A 145 -8.07 11.45 -10.51
N ASP A 146 -9.28 11.96 -10.26
CA ASP A 146 -10.04 12.68 -11.30
C ASP A 146 -9.35 13.99 -11.71
N ALA A 147 -8.71 14.70 -10.78
CA ALA A 147 -7.99 15.92 -11.06
C ALA A 147 -6.78 15.73 -11.99
N VAL A 148 -6.16 14.54 -11.97
CA VAL A 148 -5.10 14.16 -12.92
C VAL A 148 -5.64 13.51 -14.19
N GLY A 149 -6.96 13.41 -14.33
CA GLY A 149 -7.63 12.80 -15.47
C GLY A 149 -7.58 11.28 -15.47
N GLY A 150 -7.62 10.65 -14.29
CA GLY A 150 -7.65 9.19 -14.11
C GLY A 150 -6.28 8.52 -14.11
N VAL A 151 -6.28 7.22 -13.83
CA VAL A 151 -5.08 6.36 -13.83
C VAL A 151 -5.29 5.12 -14.68
N ASN A 152 -4.26 4.71 -15.41
CA ASN A 152 -4.29 3.45 -16.17
C ASN A 152 -3.79 2.31 -15.29
N VAL A 153 -4.42 1.14 -15.34
CA VAL A 153 -3.94 -0.10 -14.68
C VAL A 153 -3.92 -1.24 -15.69
N TYR A 154 -2.97 -2.16 -15.56
CA TYR A 154 -2.94 -3.37 -16.36
C TYR A 154 -3.57 -4.52 -15.58
N LEU A 155 -4.56 -5.17 -16.18
CA LEU A 155 -5.24 -6.33 -15.60
C LEU A 155 -4.92 -7.59 -16.40
N PRO A 156 -4.33 -8.63 -15.79
CA PRO A 156 -4.03 -9.87 -16.51
C PRO A 156 -5.29 -10.67 -16.86
N ARG A 157 -6.40 -10.40 -16.18
CA ARG A 157 -7.71 -11.01 -16.39
C ARG A 157 -8.81 -9.98 -16.15
N THR A 158 -9.98 -10.26 -16.69
CA THR A 158 -11.19 -9.51 -16.35
C THR A 158 -11.53 -9.77 -14.89
N ILE A 159 -11.78 -8.71 -14.11
CA ILE A 159 -12.09 -8.79 -12.69
C ILE A 159 -13.40 -8.07 -12.34
N ARG A 160 -13.98 -8.40 -11.19
CA ARG A 160 -15.05 -7.64 -10.53
C ARG A 160 -15.00 -7.86 -9.02
N ASP A 161 -15.65 -6.98 -8.27
CA ASP A 161 -15.87 -7.16 -6.83
C ASP A 161 -17.14 -6.43 -6.42
N HIS A 162 -18.20 -7.17 -6.14
CA HIS A 162 -19.50 -6.58 -5.81
C HIS A 162 -19.49 -5.89 -4.45
N ASP A 163 -18.71 -6.38 -3.49
CA ASP A 163 -18.63 -5.83 -2.13
C ASP A 163 -17.88 -4.50 -2.11
N ALA A 164 -16.87 -4.36 -2.97
CA ALA A 164 -16.15 -3.11 -3.18
C ALA A 164 -16.83 -2.17 -4.20
N HIS A 165 -18.01 -2.54 -4.72
CA HIS A 165 -18.69 -1.83 -5.81
C HIS A 165 -17.84 -1.68 -7.09
N LEU A 166 -16.89 -2.58 -7.29
CA LEU A 166 -16.07 -2.66 -8.49
C LEU A 166 -16.86 -3.37 -9.59
N ALA A 167 -17.40 -2.58 -10.52
CA ALA A 167 -17.95 -3.10 -11.75
C ALA A 167 -16.90 -3.89 -12.55
N GLN A 168 -17.35 -4.72 -13.48
CA GLN A 168 -16.45 -5.52 -14.31
C GLN A 168 -15.43 -4.63 -15.04
N LEU A 169 -14.15 -4.90 -14.79
CA LEU A 169 -13.02 -4.34 -15.54
C LEU A 169 -12.45 -5.43 -16.43
N ASN A 170 -12.28 -5.14 -17.72
CA ASN A 170 -11.81 -6.14 -18.68
C ASN A 170 -10.29 -6.36 -18.56
N ALA A 171 -9.82 -7.54 -18.98
CA ALA A 171 -8.39 -7.79 -19.12
C ALA A 171 -7.72 -6.76 -20.06
N GLY A 172 -6.45 -6.46 -19.81
CA GLY A 172 -5.65 -5.47 -20.52
C GLY A 172 -5.54 -4.14 -19.77
N CYS A 173 -5.13 -3.09 -20.49
CA CYS A 173 -5.06 -1.74 -19.93
C CYS A 173 -6.46 -1.18 -19.73
N GLN A 174 -6.76 -0.76 -18.50
CA GLN A 174 -8.03 -0.14 -18.13
C GLN A 174 -7.76 1.26 -17.57
N HIS A 175 -8.56 2.22 -18.00
CA HIS A 175 -8.54 3.57 -17.46
C HIS A 175 -9.55 3.69 -16.31
N LEU A 176 -9.06 4.07 -15.14
CA LEU A 176 -9.86 4.21 -13.92
C LEU A 176 -10.00 5.68 -13.54
N ASP A 177 -11.24 6.14 -13.48
CA ASP A 177 -11.63 7.36 -12.76
C ASP A 177 -11.52 7.14 -11.23
N GLY A 178 -11.70 8.20 -10.46
CA GLY A 178 -11.53 8.18 -9.01
C GLY A 178 -12.41 7.15 -8.30
N VAL A 179 -13.67 7.00 -8.75
CA VAL A 179 -14.61 6.02 -8.18
C VAL A 179 -14.15 4.59 -8.47
N LYS A 180 -13.81 4.28 -9.73
CA LYS A 180 -13.33 2.94 -10.09
C LYS A 180 -11.99 2.63 -9.45
N ALA A 181 -11.08 3.59 -9.38
CA ALA A 181 -9.79 3.42 -8.74
C ALA A 181 -9.94 3.16 -7.23
N LEU A 182 -10.87 3.86 -6.56
CA LEU A 182 -11.17 3.61 -5.15
C LEU A 182 -11.74 2.20 -4.95
N ALA A 183 -12.71 1.79 -5.76
CA ALA A 183 -13.25 0.43 -5.73
C ALA A 183 -12.17 -0.63 -6.00
N TYR A 184 -11.25 -0.35 -6.93
CA TYR A 184 -10.14 -1.23 -7.27
C TYR A 184 -9.16 -1.43 -6.11
N VAL A 185 -8.72 -0.36 -5.43
CA VAL A 185 -7.79 -0.46 -4.29
C VAL A 185 -8.45 -0.95 -3.00
N ARG A 186 -9.77 -0.91 -2.92
CA ARG A 186 -10.56 -1.47 -1.81
C ARG A 186 -11.02 -2.91 -2.05
N SER A 187 -10.86 -3.43 -3.27
CA SER A 187 -11.30 -4.78 -3.62
C SER A 187 -10.62 -5.84 -2.75
N ARG A 188 -11.45 -6.68 -2.13
CA ARG A 188 -11.08 -7.74 -1.18
C ARG A 188 -11.62 -9.10 -1.56
N HIS A 189 -12.67 -9.16 -2.34
CA HIS A 189 -13.33 -10.39 -2.80
C HIS A 189 -13.31 -10.40 -4.32
N THR A 190 -12.13 -10.12 -4.88
CA THR A 190 -11.94 -10.01 -6.32
C THR A 190 -12.21 -11.34 -6.99
N GLN A 191 -13.17 -11.34 -7.91
CA GLN A 191 -13.42 -12.45 -8.78
C GLN A 191 -12.72 -12.20 -10.11
N SER A 192 -11.97 -13.19 -10.60
CA SER A 192 -11.41 -13.18 -11.95
C SER A 192 -12.22 -14.08 -12.88
N LEU A 193 -12.40 -13.63 -14.13
CA LEU A 193 -13.02 -14.44 -15.18
C LEU A 193 -11.97 -15.38 -15.80
N ARG A 194 -12.27 -16.68 -15.83
CA ARG A 194 -11.47 -17.71 -16.54
C ARG A 194 -12.40 -18.63 -17.30
N ASN A 195 -12.19 -18.79 -18.61
CA ASN A 195 -13.02 -19.64 -19.48
C ASN A 195 -14.54 -19.37 -19.35
N GLY A 196 -14.93 -18.09 -19.19
CA GLY A 196 -16.33 -17.68 -19.03
C GLY A 196 -16.92 -17.90 -17.64
N ILE A 197 -16.16 -18.43 -16.69
CA ILE A 197 -16.62 -18.70 -15.31
C ILE A 197 -15.86 -17.76 -14.35
N TRP A 198 -16.60 -17.21 -13.39
CA TRP A 198 -16.04 -16.38 -12.32
C TRP A 198 -15.48 -17.26 -11.20
N PHE A 199 -14.24 -17.01 -10.81
CA PHE A 199 -13.59 -17.66 -9.69
C PHE A 199 -13.06 -16.62 -8.73
N ASP A 200 -13.11 -16.91 -7.43
CA ASP A 200 -12.29 -16.19 -6.46
C ASP A 200 -10.83 -16.42 -6.83
N ASP A 201 -10.11 -15.35 -7.12
CA ASP A 201 -8.80 -15.45 -7.73
C ASP A 201 -7.67 -15.63 -6.71
N GLY A 202 -8.02 -15.77 -5.42
CA GLY A 202 -7.07 -15.92 -4.32
C GLY A 202 -6.22 -14.67 -4.07
N SER A 203 -6.33 -13.65 -4.92
CA SER A 203 -5.80 -12.29 -4.70
C SER A 203 -6.75 -11.45 -3.85
N ALA A 204 -7.90 -12.03 -3.46
CA ALA A 204 -8.81 -11.63 -2.38
C ALA A 204 -8.15 -11.65 -0.97
N SER A 205 -6.83 -11.44 -0.91
CA SER A 205 -6.06 -11.32 0.31
C SER A 205 -5.61 -9.87 0.51
N ASP A 206 -5.31 -9.50 1.75
CA ASP A 206 -4.77 -8.18 2.07
C ASP A 206 -3.48 -7.87 1.28
N PHE A 207 -2.72 -8.89 0.87
CA PHE A 207 -1.54 -8.73 0.02
C PHE A 207 -1.89 -8.35 -1.42
N GLY A 208 -2.88 -8.99 -2.04
CA GLY A 208 -3.34 -8.60 -3.39
C GLY A 208 -3.90 -7.17 -3.40
N ARG A 209 -4.50 -6.72 -2.29
CA ARG A 209 -4.90 -5.32 -2.12
C ARG A 209 -3.69 -4.38 -2.06
N ILE A 210 -2.64 -4.73 -1.32
CA ILE A 210 -1.39 -3.96 -1.26
C ILE A 210 -0.77 -3.80 -2.66
N ASP A 211 -0.74 -4.88 -3.46
CA ASP A 211 -0.22 -4.83 -4.83
C ASP A 211 -1.00 -3.84 -5.70
N ARG A 212 -2.34 -3.84 -5.62
CA ARG A 212 -3.20 -2.87 -6.33
C ARG A 212 -2.95 -1.44 -5.86
N GLN A 213 -2.78 -1.23 -4.55
CA GLN A 213 -2.47 0.08 -3.99
C GLN A 213 -1.12 0.60 -4.48
N HIS A 214 -0.07 -0.24 -4.51
CA HIS A 214 1.23 0.11 -5.10
C HIS A 214 1.11 0.43 -6.58
N GLN A 215 0.34 -0.36 -7.35
CA GLN A 215 0.12 -0.13 -8.77
C GLN A 215 -0.58 1.22 -9.01
N VAL A 216 -1.67 1.51 -8.30
CA VAL A 216 -2.39 2.77 -8.45
C VAL A 216 -1.55 3.96 -8.00
N LEU A 217 -0.83 3.88 -6.88
CA LEU A 217 0.06 4.96 -6.44
C LEU A 217 1.20 5.21 -7.45
N SER A 218 1.73 4.14 -8.05
CA SER A 218 2.78 4.27 -9.06
C SER A 218 2.27 4.91 -10.35
N ASN A 219 1.08 4.52 -10.80
CA ASN A 219 0.48 5.08 -12.01
C ASN A 219 -0.04 6.50 -11.78
N LEU A 220 -0.53 6.80 -10.57
CA LEU A 220 -0.86 8.15 -10.13
C LEU A 220 0.38 9.03 -10.11
N ALA A 221 1.50 8.53 -9.56
CA ALA A 221 2.77 9.23 -9.61
C ALA A 221 3.08 9.58 -11.07
N VAL A 222 3.21 8.60 -11.97
CA VAL A 222 3.46 8.82 -13.42
C VAL A 222 2.56 9.91 -14.02
N ARG A 223 1.27 9.93 -13.68
CA ARG A 223 0.34 10.94 -14.19
C ARG A 223 0.59 12.34 -13.63
N ILE A 224 0.85 12.45 -12.33
CA ILE A 224 1.30 13.69 -11.68
C ILE A 224 2.62 14.18 -12.31
N LEU A 225 3.47 13.28 -12.81
CA LEU A 225 4.78 13.65 -13.37
C LEU A 225 4.71 14.13 -14.81
N SER A 226 3.54 14.01 -15.43
CA SER A 226 3.41 14.35 -16.83
C SER A 226 3.70 15.84 -17.05
N PRO A 227 4.16 16.23 -18.25
CA PRO A 227 4.35 17.65 -18.60
C PRO A 227 3.11 18.54 -18.36
N ALA A 228 1.92 17.93 -18.20
CA ALA A 228 0.66 18.60 -17.89
C ALA A 228 0.51 19.00 -16.41
N LEU A 229 1.43 18.65 -15.51
CA LEU A 229 1.34 18.96 -14.07
C LEU A 229 0.96 20.42 -13.75
N PRO A 230 1.56 21.45 -14.38
CA PRO A 230 1.17 22.84 -14.09
C PRO A 230 -0.30 23.13 -14.37
N LEU A 231 -0.91 22.44 -15.34
CA LEU A 231 -2.33 22.57 -15.68
C LEU A 231 -3.22 21.92 -14.61
N HIS A 232 -2.77 20.80 -14.03
CA HIS A 232 -3.52 20.05 -13.01
C HIS A 232 -3.31 20.59 -11.59
N LEU A 233 -2.26 21.38 -11.34
CA LEU A 233 -1.88 21.81 -9.99
C LEU A 233 -3.00 22.56 -9.21
N PRO A 234 -3.75 23.52 -9.81
CA PRO A 234 -4.86 24.16 -9.10
C PRO A 234 -5.99 23.18 -8.78
N ALA A 235 -6.28 22.24 -9.70
CA ALA A 235 -7.31 21.22 -9.51
C ALA A 235 -6.89 20.21 -8.43
N LEU A 236 -5.62 19.81 -8.40
CA LEU A 236 -5.04 18.93 -7.37
C LEU A 236 -5.12 19.56 -5.97
N ILE A 237 -4.77 20.84 -5.85
CA ILE A 237 -4.86 21.55 -4.56
C ILE A 237 -6.31 21.68 -4.11
N LYS A 238 -7.25 21.91 -5.04
CA LYS A 238 -8.68 21.95 -4.74
C LYS A 238 -9.22 20.57 -4.36
N ALA A 239 -8.81 19.53 -5.07
CA ALA A 239 -9.20 18.13 -4.87
C ALA A 239 -8.69 17.56 -3.54
N ALA A 240 -7.48 17.98 -3.11
CA ALA A 240 -6.95 17.71 -1.79
C ALA A 240 -7.90 18.21 -0.68
N GLY A 241 -8.43 19.43 -0.85
CA GLY A 241 -9.56 19.97 -0.08
C GLY A 241 -9.49 19.70 1.43
N ASN A 242 -10.66 19.44 2.04
CA ASN A 242 -10.78 19.08 3.45
C ASN A 242 -10.54 17.57 3.70
N GLY A 243 -10.46 16.75 2.65
CA GLY A 243 -10.31 15.30 2.77
C GLY A 243 -8.86 14.84 2.94
N ILE A 244 -7.90 15.77 2.78
CA ILE A 244 -6.50 15.57 3.14
C ILE A 244 -6.18 16.30 4.45
N THR A 245 -5.59 15.58 5.39
CA THR A 245 -5.00 16.15 6.61
C THR A 245 -3.51 15.87 6.62
N ILE A 246 -2.70 16.91 6.84
CA ILE A 246 -1.25 16.79 6.97
C ILE A 246 -0.82 17.12 8.40
N ASP A 247 0.36 16.68 8.81
CA ASP A 247 0.92 17.16 10.07
C ASP A 247 1.21 18.67 10.03
N ASP A 248 1.27 19.28 11.21
CA ASP A 248 1.49 20.71 11.36
C ASP A 248 2.90 21.18 10.93
N THR A 249 3.84 20.25 10.77
CA THR A 249 5.23 20.55 10.40
C THR A 249 5.51 20.42 8.90
N LEU A 250 4.65 19.74 8.11
CA LEU A 250 4.82 19.67 6.65
C LEU A 250 4.56 21.04 6.01
N GLY A 251 5.64 21.67 5.53
CA GLY A 251 5.60 22.98 4.89
C GLY A 251 5.24 22.91 3.41
N LEU A 252 4.92 24.06 2.81
CA LEU A 252 4.73 24.17 1.36
C LEU A 252 6.02 23.80 0.60
N SER A 253 7.19 24.14 1.15
CA SER A 253 8.49 23.77 0.57
C SER A 253 8.66 22.26 0.49
N ASP A 254 8.32 21.54 1.56
CA ASP A 254 8.43 20.08 1.62
C ASP A 254 7.43 19.44 0.66
N ALA A 255 6.18 19.94 0.64
CA ALA A 255 5.17 19.49 -0.32
C ALA A 255 5.61 19.68 -1.78
N VAL A 256 6.21 20.83 -2.11
CA VAL A 256 6.76 21.09 -3.45
C VAL A 256 7.98 20.21 -3.73
N ALA A 257 8.84 19.97 -2.75
CA ALA A 257 9.99 19.09 -2.89
C ALA A 257 9.56 17.64 -3.13
N ILE A 258 8.59 17.14 -2.36
CA ILE A 258 7.95 15.84 -2.57
C ILE A 258 7.34 15.77 -3.97
N ALA A 259 6.52 16.76 -4.34
CA ALA A 259 5.86 16.80 -5.64
C ALA A 259 6.86 16.83 -6.80
N LYS A 260 8.00 17.51 -6.67
CA LYS A 260 9.09 17.52 -7.68
C LYS A 260 9.92 16.25 -7.67
N ALA A 261 10.13 15.63 -6.51
CA ALA A 261 10.87 14.39 -6.39
C ALA A 261 10.08 13.24 -7.00
N VAL A 262 8.82 13.10 -6.58
CA VAL A 262 7.80 12.27 -7.24
C VAL A 262 7.77 12.67 -8.72
N ALA A 263 7.65 13.97 -9.03
CA ALA A 263 7.95 14.67 -10.30
C ALA A 263 8.89 13.95 -11.29
N SER A 264 10.05 13.63 -10.74
CA SER A 264 11.23 13.13 -11.44
C SER A 264 11.41 11.61 -11.35
N ALA A 265 10.52 10.94 -10.63
CA ALA A 265 10.52 9.50 -10.40
C ALA A 265 9.90 8.77 -11.59
N SER A 266 10.67 8.39 -12.60
CA SER A 266 10.18 7.42 -13.60
C SER A 266 9.64 6.15 -12.91
N SER A 267 8.73 5.40 -13.53
CA SER A 267 8.20 4.13 -12.97
C SER A 267 9.28 3.16 -12.47
N HIS A 268 10.50 3.22 -13.02
CA HIS A 268 11.67 2.45 -12.58
C HIS A 268 12.33 2.92 -11.26
N LYS A 269 11.94 4.09 -10.73
CA LYS A 269 12.44 4.69 -9.49
C LYS A 269 11.48 4.51 -8.30
N LEU A 270 10.38 3.80 -8.52
CA LEU A 270 9.40 3.45 -7.49
C LEU A 270 9.63 2.01 -7.04
N ARG A 271 9.87 1.80 -5.75
CA ARG A 271 10.06 0.46 -5.16
C ARG A 271 9.04 0.25 -4.04
N GLY A 272 8.35 -0.89 -4.08
CA GLY A 272 7.38 -1.30 -3.07
C GLY A 272 7.95 -2.42 -2.19
N PHE A 273 7.75 -2.29 -0.90
CA PHE A 273 8.05 -3.26 0.14
C PHE A 273 6.81 -3.47 1.00
N THR A 274 6.72 -4.62 1.65
CA THR A 274 5.65 -4.93 2.60
C THR A 274 6.28 -5.49 3.86
N ILE A 275 5.79 -5.09 5.04
CA ILE A 275 6.24 -5.65 6.31
C ILE A 275 6.08 -7.17 6.28
N PRO A 276 7.16 -7.94 6.56
CA PRO A 276 7.10 -9.40 6.53
C PRO A 276 6.11 -9.87 7.58
N SER A 277 5.14 -10.67 7.13
CA SER A 277 3.93 -10.94 7.89
C SER A 277 3.38 -12.33 7.57
N ARG A 278 2.66 -12.92 8.52
CA ARG A 278 1.93 -14.17 8.36
C ARG A 278 0.47 -14.01 8.77
N PHE A 279 -0.43 -14.75 8.15
CA PHE A 279 -1.82 -14.82 8.60
C PHE A 279 -1.94 -15.61 9.90
N GLY A 280 -2.93 -15.24 10.71
CA GLY A 280 -3.29 -15.97 11.91
C GLY A 280 -4.69 -15.61 12.41
N HIS A 281 -5.02 -16.08 13.60
CA HIS A 281 -6.31 -15.83 14.23
C HIS A 281 -6.12 -15.46 15.70
N VAL A 282 -6.93 -14.52 16.18
CA VAL A 282 -7.11 -14.23 17.61
C VAL A 282 -8.60 -14.36 17.90
N GLY A 283 -8.96 -15.39 18.68
CA GLY A 283 -10.36 -15.81 18.81
C GLY A 283 -10.94 -16.20 17.44
N GLN A 284 -12.06 -15.58 17.07
CA GLN A 284 -12.71 -15.78 15.75
C GLN A 284 -12.24 -14.78 14.69
N ALA A 285 -11.41 -13.80 15.04
CA ALA A 285 -10.95 -12.77 14.11
C ALA A 285 -9.71 -13.26 13.35
N SER A 286 -9.75 -13.18 12.02
CA SER A 286 -8.55 -13.30 11.20
C SER A 286 -7.68 -12.05 11.34
N VAL A 287 -6.38 -12.23 11.57
CA VAL A 287 -5.41 -11.17 11.80
C VAL A 287 -4.12 -11.43 11.03
N VAL A 288 -3.27 -10.42 10.95
CA VAL A 288 -1.92 -10.52 10.40
C VAL A 288 -0.91 -10.35 11.53
N PHE A 289 0.03 -11.28 11.67
CA PHE A 289 1.12 -11.19 12.64
C PHE A 289 2.41 -10.80 11.94
N THR A 290 3.03 -9.71 12.39
CA THR A 290 4.37 -9.29 11.95
C THR A 290 5.41 -10.37 12.27
N GLN A 291 6.34 -10.60 11.34
CA GLN A 291 7.53 -11.44 11.55
C GLN A 291 8.68 -10.55 12.00
N THR A 292 8.66 -10.18 13.28
CA THR A 292 9.54 -9.14 13.87
C THR A 292 11.03 -9.41 13.65
N ASP A 293 11.43 -10.68 13.57
CA ASP A 293 12.80 -11.12 13.25
C ASP A 293 13.27 -10.71 11.85
N GLN A 294 12.34 -10.61 10.89
CA GLN A 294 12.63 -10.27 9.49
C GLN A 294 12.48 -8.77 9.18
N VAL A 295 11.77 -8.02 10.04
CA VAL A 295 11.49 -6.60 9.81
C VAL A 295 12.77 -5.76 9.63
N PRO A 296 13.82 -5.90 10.45
CA PRO A 296 15.03 -5.07 10.29
C PRO A 296 15.68 -5.22 8.91
N ALA A 297 15.70 -6.43 8.35
CA ALA A 297 16.27 -6.67 7.02
C ALA A 297 15.46 -6.00 5.91
N VAL A 298 14.13 -6.09 5.97
CA VAL A 298 13.23 -5.44 4.98
C VAL A 298 13.28 -3.92 5.11
N VAL A 299 13.30 -3.39 6.33
CA VAL A 299 13.43 -1.94 6.59
C VAL A 299 14.77 -1.42 6.08
N ALA A 300 15.87 -2.13 6.29
CA ALA A 300 17.17 -1.75 5.77
C ALA A 300 17.19 -1.70 4.22
N GLN A 301 16.59 -2.69 3.55
CA GLN A 301 16.46 -2.70 2.09
C GLN A 301 15.58 -1.55 1.58
N TRP A 302 14.47 -1.28 2.26
CA TRP A 302 13.58 -0.16 1.96
C TRP A 302 14.31 1.19 2.10
N GLN A 303 15.04 1.41 3.20
CA GLN A 303 15.83 2.62 3.41
C GLN A 303 16.95 2.78 2.37
N GLN A 304 17.68 1.70 2.08
CA GLN A 304 18.74 1.71 1.06
C GLN A 304 18.17 2.07 -0.33
N SER A 305 17.03 1.50 -0.68
CA SER A 305 16.39 1.74 -1.98
C SER A 305 15.98 3.20 -2.22
N ALA A 306 15.77 3.98 -1.16
CA ALA A 306 15.50 5.41 -1.26
C ALA A 306 16.78 6.23 -1.52
N GLN A 307 17.95 5.71 -1.18
CA GLN A 307 19.24 6.38 -1.40
C GLN A 307 19.84 6.08 -2.77
N GLU A 308 19.57 4.90 -3.31
CA GLU A 308 20.05 4.50 -4.64
C GLU A 308 19.39 5.40 -5.70
N ALA A 309 20.20 6.23 -6.38
CA ALA A 309 19.82 6.70 -7.71
C ALA A 309 19.75 5.44 -8.57
N VAL A 310 18.55 5.01 -8.94
CA VAL A 310 18.40 3.80 -9.75
C VAL A 310 19.03 4.07 -11.12
N THR A 311 20.30 3.69 -11.27
CA THR A 311 20.93 3.48 -12.57
C THR A 311 20.13 2.37 -13.23
N ALA A 312 19.74 2.55 -14.50
CA ALA A 312 18.98 1.56 -15.24
C ALA A 312 19.70 0.19 -15.21
N GLY A 313 19.21 -0.73 -14.37
CA GLY A 313 19.56 -2.14 -14.28
C GLY A 313 20.96 -2.49 -13.72
N PRO A 314 21.04 -3.59 -12.96
CA PRO A 314 22.06 -4.59 -13.23
C PRO A 314 21.41 -5.89 -13.73
N SER A 315 22.04 -6.46 -14.74
CA SER A 315 21.86 -7.82 -15.25
C SER A 315 21.73 -8.86 -14.13
N VAL A 316 20.72 -9.72 -14.25
CA VAL A 316 20.60 -10.97 -13.48
C VAL A 316 21.95 -11.71 -13.54
N PRO A 317 22.59 -12.03 -12.41
CA PRO A 317 23.66 -13.01 -12.42
C PRO A 317 23.01 -14.34 -12.77
N SER A 318 23.29 -14.86 -13.95
CA SER A 318 22.99 -16.24 -14.30
C SER A 318 23.81 -17.15 -13.38
N THR A 319 23.20 -17.65 -12.31
CA THR A 319 23.76 -18.77 -11.57
C THR A 319 23.68 -20.00 -12.47
N SER A 320 24.78 -20.26 -13.18
CA SER A 320 25.05 -21.54 -13.82
C SER A 320 25.05 -22.62 -12.74
N SER A 321 24.03 -23.46 -12.74
CA SER A 321 24.05 -24.72 -12.00
C SER A 321 25.09 -25.63 -12.64
N SER A 322 26.25 -25.75 -11.99
CA SER A 322 27.20 -26.83 -12.22
C SER A 322 26.63 -28.12 -11.64
N THR A 323 26.32 -29.08 -12.49
CA THR A 323 26.38 -30.50 -12.12
C THR A 323 26.94 -31.26 -13.29
N ASP A 324 28.18 -31.68 -13.13
CA ASP A 324 28.91 -32.54 -14.04
C ASP A 324 28.30 -33.93 -14.14
N ALA A 325 28.60 -34.53 -15.28
CA ALA A 325 28.14 -35.79 -15.86
C ALA A 325 28.09 -37.04 -14.95
N GLY A 326 27.07 -37.86 -15.23
CA GLY A 326 27.02 -39.29 -14.91
C GLY A 326 26.12 -40.04 -15.91
N THR A 327 26.75 -40.60 -16.94
CA THR A 327 26.20 -41.33 -18.09
C THR A 327 25.44 -42.62 -17.73
N ALA A 328 24.26 -42.88 -18.34
CA ALA A 328 23.90 -44.18 -18.96
C ALA A 328 22.46 -44.22 -19.54
N SER A 329 22.40 -44.32 -20.87
CA SER A 329 21.49 -45.07 -21.75
C SER A 329 20.19 -45.71 -21.23
N GLY A 330 19.09 -45.56 -22.00
CA GLY A 330 18.15 -46.66 -22.25
C GLY A 330 16.65 -46.40 -22.09
N ALA A 331 15.97 -46.19 -23.23
CA ALA A 331 14.66 -46.71 -23.66
C ALA A 331 13.36 -46.57 -22.81
N TRP A 332 12.30 -46.26 -23.56
CA TRP A 332 10.89 -46.08 -23.19
C TRP A 332 10.10 -47.40 -23.19
N VAL A 333 9.24 -47.67 -22.18
CA VAL A 333 8.05 -48.56 -22.26
C VAL A 333 7.00 -48.15 -21.18
N PRO A 334 5.67 -48.22 -21.44
CA PRO A 334 4.61 -47.76 -20.51
C PRO A 334 3.83 -48.87 -19.75
N THR A 335 3.40 -48.58 -18.49
CA THR A 335 2.24 -49.13 -17.68
C THR A 335 2.19 -50.65 -17.34
N PRO A 336 1.36 -51.20 -16.38
CA PRO A 336 0.38 -50.61 -15.44
C PRO A 336 0.27 -51.22 -13.99
N THR A 337 -0.61 -50.62 -13.15
CA THR A 337 -1.43 -51.16 -12.01
C THR A 337 -0.82 -51.64 -10.66
N ALA A 338 -1.25 -51.01 -9.54
CA ALA A 338 -1.87 -51.61 -8.33
C ALA A 338 -1.87 -50.59 -7.15
N THR A 339 -3.01 -50.05 -6.72
CA THR A 339 -3.87 -50.46 -5.57
C THR A 339 -3.36 -50.08 -4.17
N ALA A 340 -4.00 -49.04 -3.62
CA ALA A 340 -4.33 -48.69 -2.23
C ALA A 340 -3.47 -49.19 -1.04
N THR A 341 -3.05 -48.24 -0.20
CA THR A 341 -3.27 -48.33 1.26
C THR A 341 -3.30 -46.94 1.89
N ALA A 342 -4.31 -46.71 2.72
CA ALA A 342 -4.48 -45.52 3.54
C ALA A 342 -3.43 -45.49 4.67
N ASN A 343 -2.85 -44.32 4.94
CA ASN A 343 -2.39 -43.98 6.28
C ASN A 343 -2.45 -42.46 6.49
N SER A 344 -3.12 -42.11 7.57
CA SER A 344 -3.34 -40.78 8.13
C SER A 344 -2.09 -40.23 8.81
N VAL A 345 -1.65 -39.01 8.47
CA VAL A 345 -0.87 -38.10 9.33
C VAL A 345 -1.33 -36.66 9.05
N GLY A 346 -1.45 -35.86 10.12
CA GLY A 346 -2.06 -34.54 10.19
C GLY A 346 -1.30 -33.36 9.54
N PRO A 347 -1.68 -32.12 9.87
CA PRO A 347 -1.73 -31.00 8.95
C PRO A 347 -0.35 -30.38 8.69
N THR A 348 -0.02 -30.19 7.42
CA THR A 348 1.20 -29.50 7.00
C THR A 348 1.08 -28.01 7.31
N ALA A 349 2.11 -27.53 7.99
CA ALA A 349 2.32 -26.16 8.41
C ALA A 349 2.37 -25.17 7.23
N GLY A 350 2.02 -23.93 7.57
CA GLY A 350 1.77 -22.84 6.64
C GLY A 350 2.95 -22.45 5.76
N THR A 351 2.58 -21.99 4.57
CA THR A 351 3.44 -21.35 3.59
C THR A 351 4.07 -20.11 4.20
N THR A 352 5.38 -20.14 4.43
CA THR A 352 6.20 -18.95 4.66
C THR A 352 6.28 -18.18 3.34
N SER A 353 5.82 -16.93 3.34
CA SER A 353 6.10 -16.00 2.23
C SER A 353 7.43 -15.32 2.49
N PRO A 354 8.46 -15.46 1.62
CA PRO A 354 9.63 -14.60 1.71
C PRO A 354 9.24 -13.15 1.38
N ALA A 355 10.06 -12.19 1.81
CA ALA A 355 9.90 -10.78 1.48
C ALA A 355 9.85 -10.59 -0.04
N THR A 356 8.65 -10.36 -0.58
CA THR A 356 8.49 -10.15 -2.02
C THR A 356 8.93 -8.73 -2.36
N THR A 357 10.17 -8.59 -2.86
CA THR A 357 10.55 -7.41 -3.64
C THR A 357 9.89 -7.56 -5.01
N ALA A 358 8.64 -7.13 -5.14
CA ALA A 358 8.00 -7.10 -6.45
C ALA A 358 8.51 -5.86 -7.21
N PRO A 359 9.17 -5.99 -8.37
CA PRO A 359 9.16 -4.87 -9.32
C PRO A 359 7.68 -4.56 -9.58
N ILE A 360 7.29 -3.30 -9.40
CA ILE A 360 5.91 -2.89 -9.57
C ILE A 360 5.49 -3.29 -10.99
N SER A 361 4.44 -4.12 -11.06
CA SER A 361 3.86 -4.66 -12.29
C SER A 361 3.72 -3.56 -13.35
N PRO A 362 3.91 -3.84 -14.64
CA PRO A 362 4.44 -2.89 -15.62
C PRO A 362 3.51 -1.70 -15.81
N ALA A 363 3.72 -0.64 -15.03
CA ALA A 363 3.23 0.70 -15.32
C ALA A 363 3.61 1.12 -16.75
N ALA A 364 4.73 0.59 -17.26
CA ALA A 364 5.18 0.76 -18.64
C ALA A 364 4.22 0.20 -19.71
N ALA A 365 3.40 -0.82 -19.41
CA ALA A 365 2.52 -1.45 -20.39
C ALA A 365 1.32 -0.57 -20.79
N CYS A 366 0.92 0.38 -19.94
CA CYS A 366 -0.24 1.26 -20.16
C CYS A 366 0.14 2.75 -20.21
N ALA A 367 1.43 3.06 -20.37
CA ALA A 367 1.97 4.42 -20.29
C ALA A 367 1.75 5.29 -21.56
N SER A 368 1.17 4.73 -22.62
CA SER A 368 1.05 5.38 -23.94
C SER A 368 -0.38 5.53 -24.46
N SER A 369 -1.39 5.49 -23.59
CA SER A 369 -2.81 5.64 -23.98
C SER A 369 -3.41 6.92 -23.43
#